data_AF-A0A4P9YRH0-F1
#
_entry.id   AF-A0A4P9YRH0-F1
#
_cell.length_a   1.000
_cell.length_b   1.000
_cell.length_c   1.000
_cell.angle_alpha   90.00
_cell.angle_beta   90.00
_cell.angle_gamma   90.00
#
_symmetry.space_group_name_H-M   'P 1'
#
loop_
_entity.id
_entity.type
_entity.pdbx_description
1 polymer ?
#
loop_
_entity_poly.entity_id
_entity_poly.type
_entity_poly.pdbx_seq_one_letter_code
_entity_poly.pdbx_strand_id
1 'polypeptide(L)'
;STTFANHYTLVTGLYPEHHGIVSNTFYDPVTNDTFNYKDLENNQRSKWWGGEPIWITAVKAGKRSAVHMLPGASAAIGAGR
;
A
#
# COMPACT_ATOMS: atom_id res chain seq x y z
N SER A 1 12.13 -6.48 10.90
CA SER A 1 12.29 -6.19 9.46
C SER A 1 11.29 -7.03 8.71
N THR A 2 10.32 -6.40 8.02
CA THR A 2 9.22 -7.07 7.33
C THR A 2 9.18 -6.61 5.88
N THR A 3 8.96 -7.54 4.95
CA THR A 3 9.09 -7.29 3.51
C THR A 3 8.11 -6.22 3.03
N PHE A 4 6.84 -6.28 3.42
CA PHE A 4 5.80 -5.37 2.91
C PHE A 4 5.99 -3.93 3.40
N ALA A 5 6.28 -3.73 4.69
CA ALA A 5 6.52 -2.41 5.26
C ALA A 5 7.70 -1.72 4.56
N ASN A 6 8.83 -2.44 4.42
CA ASN A 6 10.02 -1.87 3.77
C ASN A 6 9.80 -1.55 2.29
N HIS A 7 9.12 -2.43 1.54
CA HIS A 7 8.82 -2.16 0.12
C HIS A 7 7.90 -0.95 -0.03
N TYR A 8 6.93 -0.78 0.87
CA TYR A 8 5.99 0.32 0.78
C TYR A 8 6.60 1.66 1.23
N THR A 9 7.49 1.63 2.23
CA THR A 9 8.36 2.77 2.59
C THR A 9 9.19 3.23 1.41
N LEU A 10 9.82 2.32 0.65
CA LEU A 10 10.65 2.67 -0.51
C LEU A 10 9.89 3.43 -1.61
N VAL A 11 8.61 3.11 -1.80
CA VAL A 11 7.81 3.67 -2.90
C VAL A 11 6.98 4.89 -2.50
N THR A 12 6.75 5.10 -1.21
CA THR A 12 6.03 6.27 -0.68
C THR A 12 6.94 7.32 -0.04
N GLY A 13 8.15 6.92 0.39
CA GLY A 13 9.03 7.76 1.19
C GLY A 13 8.54 8.01 2.63
N LEU A 14 7.49 7.31 3.07
CA LEU A 14 6.89 7.47 4.39
C LEU A 14 7.36 6.36 5.35
N TYR A 15 7.35 6.66 6.66
CA TYR A 15 7.54 5.64 7.67
C TYR A 15 6.33 4.69 7.76
N PRO A 16 6.51 3.43 8.23
CA PRO A 16 5.43 2.45 8.38
C PRO A 16 4.19 2.94 9.12
N GLU A 17 4.38 3.76 10.15
CA GLU A 17 3.30 4.39 10.92
C GLU A 17 2.49 5.41 10.12
N HIS A 18 3.12 6.09 9.16
CA HIS A 18 2.48 7.13 8.34
C HIS A 18 1.75 6.55 7.12
N HIS A 19 2.25 5.45 6.55
CA HIS A 19 1.63 4.82 5.38
C HIS A 19 0.70 3.64 5.70
N GLY A 20 0.59 3.26 6.98
CA GLY A 20 -0.40 2.30 7.48
C GLY A 20 0.00 0.81 7.42
N ILE A 21 1.11 0.46 6.76
CA ILE A 21 1.58 -0.93 6.63
C ILE A 21 2.75 -1.17 7.59
N VAL A 22 2.43 -1.58 8.80
CA VAL A 22 3.42 -1.78 9.88
C VAL A 22 4.06 -3.18 9.90
N SER A 23 3.38 -4.18 9.32
CA SER A 23 3.83 -5.58 9.29
C SER A 23 3.17 -6.35 8.14
N ASN A 24 3.61 -7.59 7.90
CA ASN A 24 2.98 -8.49 6.94
C ASN A 24 1.60 -8.97 7.43
N THR A 25 1.37 -8.95 8.74
CA THR A 25 0.09 -9.23 9.39
C THR A 25 -0.04 -8.31 10.60
N PHE A 26 -1.14 -7.58 10.72
CA PHE A 26 -1.41 -6.71 11.87
C PHE A 26 -2.91 -6.50 12.06
N TYR A 27 -3.33 -6.17 13.28
CA TYR A 27 -4.73 -5.92 13.63
C TYR A 27 -4.98 -4.42 13.78
N ASP A 28 -6.08 -3.94 13.22
CA ASP A 28 -6.56 -2.57 13.40
C ASP A 28 -7.76 -2.55 14.37
N PRO A 29 -7.60 -1.98 15.58
CA PRO A 29 -8.68 -1.90 16.56
C PRO A 29 -9.80 -0.92 16.17
N VAL A 30 -9.56 0.01 15.24
CA VAL A 30 -10.57 0.99 14.82
C VAL A 30 -11.54 0.37 13.84
N THR A 31 -11.05 -0.39 12.86
CA THR A 31 -11.90 -1.09 11.88
C THR A 31 -12.27 -2.51 12.28
N ASN A 32 -11.78 -2.99 13.43
CA ASN A 32 -11.97 -4.36 13.93
C ASN A 32 -11.65 -5.41 12.85
N ASP A 33 -10.55 -5.20 12.13
CA ASP A 33 -10.14 -6.02 10.99
C ASP A 33 -8.65 -6.33 11.08
N THR A 34 -8.24 -7.45 10.49
CA THR A 34 -6.85 -7.88 10.48
C THR A 34 -6.32 -7.80 9.07
N PHE A 35 -5.23 -7.07 8.88
CA PHE A 35 -4.46 -7.12 7.66
C PHE A 35 -3.71 -8.45 7.58
N ASN A 36 -3.84 -9.17 6.47
CA ASN A 36 -3.05 -10.36 6.20
C ASN A 36 -2.60 -10.38 4.74
N TYR A 37 -1.27 -10.38 4.52
CA TYR A 37 -0.72 -10.40 3.16
C TYR A 37 -1.13 -11.61 2.32
N LYS A 38 -1.47 -12.75 2.94
CA LYS A 38 -1.92 -13.97 2.24
C LYS A 38 -3.38 -13.90 1.78
N ASP A 39 -4.18 -13.04 2.42
CA ASP A 39 -5.58 -12.86 2.07
C ASP A 39 -5.67 -11.79 0.97
N LEU A 40 -5.92 -12.23 -0.26
CA LEU A 40 -5.98 -11.38 -1.45
C LEU A 40 -7.15 -10.39 -1.40
N GLU A 41 -8.27 -10.74 -0.79
CA GLU A 41 -9.42 -9.84 -0.67
C GLU A 41 -9.20 -8.79 0.41
N ASN A 42 -8.49 -9.15 1.48
CA ASN A 42 -8.15 -8.22 2.55
C ASN A 42 -7.01 -7.28 2.14
N ASN A 43 -5.94 -7.81 1.54
CA ASN A 43 -4.74 -7.04 1.23
C ASN A 43 -4.93 -6.03 0.09
N GLN A 44 -5.98 -6.14 -0.73
CA GLN A 44 -6.30 -5.19 -1.81
C GLN A 44 -7.15 -4.01 -1.34
N ARG A 45 -7.65 -4.01 -0.10
CA ARG A 45 -8.52 -2.95 0.39
C ARG A 45 -7.73 -1.65 0.56
N SER A 46 -8.19 -0.59 -0.09
CA SER A 46 -7.55 0.74 -0.05
C SER A 46 -7.37 1.30 1.35
N LYS A 47 -8.21 0.89 2.31
CA LYS A 47 -8.12 1.31 3.73
C LYS A 47 -6.77 1.03 4.39
N TRP A 48 -6.03 0.03 3.91
CA TRP A 48 -4.73 -0.36 4.47
C TRP A 48 -3.56 0.44 3.89
N TRP A 49 -3.74 1.06 2.72
CA TRP A 49 -2.66 1.64 1.92
C TRP A 49 -2.77 3.16 1.94
N GLY A 50 -2.10 3.78 2.92
CA GLY A 50 -2.00 5.22 3.06
C GLY A 50 -0.85 5.83 2.26
N GLY A 51 -0.90 7.14 2.05
CA GLY A 51 0.15 7.87 1.33
C GLY A 51 0.03 7.77 -0.20
N GLU A 52 1.00 8.38 -0.89
CA GLU A 52 1.04 8.40 -2.35
C GLU A 52 2.28 7.65 -2.85
N PRO A 53 2.10 6.49 -3.49
CA PRO A 53 3.22 5.79 -4.12
C PRO A 53 3.72 6.52 -5.36
N ILE A 54 5.02 6.37 -5.66
CA ILE A 54 5.70 7.02 -6.79
C ILE A 54 5.03 6.79 -8.15
N TRP A 55 4.39 5.64 -8.37
CA TRP A 55 3.68 5.38 -9.63
C TRP A 55 2.44 6.24 -9.79
N ILE A 56 1.75 6.57 -8.69
CA ILE A 56 0.63 7.51 -8.69
C ILE A 56 1.14 8.92 -8.96
N THR A 57 2.22 9.32 -8.30
CA THR A 57 2.88 10.62 -8.54
C THR A 57 3.32 10.76 -10.01
N ALA A 58 3.88 9.70 -10.60
CA ALA A 58 4.27 9.69 -12.01
C ALA A 58 3.07 9.89 -12.95
N VAL A 59 1.94 9.23 -12.69
CA VAL A 59 0.70 9.41 -13.47
C VAL A 59 0.17 10.83 -13.31
N LYS A 60 0.15 11.39 -12.09
CA LYS A 60 -0.25 12.78 -11.82
C LYS A 60 0.66 13.79 -12.52
N ALA A 61 1.95 13.49 -12.66
CA ALA A 61 2.92 14.28 -13.41
C ALA A 61 2.85 14.07 -14.95
N GLY A 62 1.83 13.38 -15.46
CA GLY A 62 1.62 13.14 -16.89
C GLY A 62 2.55 12.09 -17.50
N LYS A 63 3.18 11.23 -16.68
CA LYS A 63 4.02 10.11 -17.13
C LYS A 63 3.22 8.81 -17.11
N ARG A 64 3.56 7.88 -18.00
CA ARG A 64 3.01 6.51 -17.96
C ARG A 64 3.77 5.71 -16.90
N SER A 65 3.04 4.99 -16.05
CA SER A 65 3.62 4.10 -15.05
C SER A 65 2.90 2.75 -15.07
N ALA A 66 3.63 1.69 -14.80
CA ALA A 66 3.12 0.33 -14.65
C ALA A 66 3.86 -0.35 -13.50
N VAL A 67 3.15 -1.12 -12.70
CA VAL A 67 3.68 -1.80 -11.52
C VAL A 67 3.31 -3.28 -11.60
N HIS A 68 4.28 -4.16 -11.45
CA HIS A 68 4.09 -5.60 -11.48
C HIS A 68 4.67 -6.24 -10.22
N MET A 69 3.86 -7.05 -9.52
CA MET A 69 4.23 -7.79 -8.30
C MET A 69 4.62 -6.95 -7.07
N LEU A 70 4.39 -5.64 -7.06
CA LEU A 70 4.74 -4.78 -5.92
C LEU A 70 3.60 -4.74 -4.88
N PRO A 71 3.90 -4.77 -3.56
CA PRO A 71 2.91 -4.57 -2.51
C PRO A 71 2.11 -3.28 -2.68
N GLY A 72 0.79 -3.38 -2.76
CA GLY A 72 -0.12 -2.25 -2.97
C GLY A 72 -0.44 -1.97 -4.45
N ALA A 73 0.23 -2.62 -5.41
CA ALA A 73 -0.04 -2.42 -6.84
C ALA A 73 -1.45 -2.84 -7.27
N SER A 74 -2.00 -3.88 -6.64
CA SER A 74 -3.36 -4.38 -6.89
C SER A 74 -4.42 -3.71 -6.02
N ALA A 75 -4.01 -2.90 -5.03
CA ALA A 75 -4.95 -2.16 -4.22
C ALA A 75 -5.40 -0.90 -4.97
N ALA A 76 -6.67 -0.52 -4.78
CA ALA A 76 -7.22 0.70 -5.37
C ALA A 76 -6.66 1.96 -4.65
N ILE A 77 -5.36 2.21 -4.79
CA ILE A 77 -4.65 3.34 -4.19
C ILE A 77 -4.78 4.53 -5.15
N GLY A 78 -5.81 5.35 -4.95
CA GLY A 78 -5.90 6.71 -5.51
C GLY A 78 -5.84 6.88 -7.03
N ALA A 79 -5.67 5.82 -7.81
CA ALA A 79 -5.79 5.84 -9.26
C ALA A 79 -7.27 5.67 -9.62
N GLY A 80 -8.03 6.75 -9.42
CA GLY A 80 -9.27 6.93 -10.14
C GLY A 80 -9.00 6.81 -11.63
N ARG A 81 -9.70 5.87 -12.26
CA ARG A 81 -10.39 6.21 -13.50
C ARG A 81 -11.79 6.65 -13.13
#